data_AF-A0A537T3X9-F1
#
_entry.id   AF-A0A537T3X9-F1
#
_cell.length_a   1.000
_cell.length_b   1.000
_cell.length_c   1.000
_cell.angle_alpha   90.00
_cell.angle_beta   90.00
_cell.angle_gamma   90.00
#
_symmetry.space_group_name_H-M   'P 1'
#
loop_
_entity.id
_entity.type
_entity.pdbx_description
1 polymer ?
#
loop_
_entity_poly.entity_id
_entity_poly.type
_entity_poly.pdbx_seq_one_letter_code
_entity_poly.pdbx_strand_id
1 'polypeptide(L)'
;LAGRQIEMVIRDSKGQPQEAARVARELVNTDGCELLIDAEASSGAFAVHEVARDLGVFCVHTNSETSSLTADPKQHIPNAFRTARQGVHDSIVGGGYAAAIAKAKGLKR
;
A
#
# COMPACT_ATOMS: atom_id res chain seq x y z
N LEU A 1 -18.95 14.92 2.56
CA LEU A 1 -19.67 13.65 2.30
C LEU A 1 -20.99 13.64 3.08
N ALA A 2 -22.15 13.57 2.40
CA ALA A 2 -23.48 13.58 3.05
C ALA A 2 -23.65 14.71 4.09
N GLY A 3 -23.16 15.93 3.80
CA GLY A 3 -23.17 17.07 4.73
C GLY A 3 -21.98 17.16 5.70
N ARG A 4 -21.14 16.12 5.82
CA ARG A 4 -19.89 16.17 6.60
C ARG A 4 -18.77 16.86 5.82
N GLN A 5 -18.05 17.78 6.45
CA GLN A 5 -16.80 18.34 5.88
C GLN A 5 -15.73 17.25 5.84
N ILE A 6 -14.90 17.27 4.80
CA ILE A 6 -13.72 16.40 4.68
C ILE A 6 -12.49 17.28 4.85
N GLU A 7 -11.59 16.87 5.73
CA GLU A 7 -10.29 17.51 5.94
C GLU A 7 -9.18 16.49 5.72
N MET A 8 -8.04 16.96 5.21
CA MET A 8 -6.87 16.13 4.98
C MET A 8 -5.74 16.59 5.90
N VAL A 9 -5.26 15.69 6.74
CA VAL A 9 -4.09 15.89 7.59
C VAL A 9 -2.94 15.08 7.01
N ILE A 10 -1.78 15.72 6.83
CA ILE A 10 -0.61 15.13 6.17
C ILE A 10 0.53 15.01 7.20
N ARG A 11 1.26 13.89 7.13
CA ARG A 11 2.51 13.66 7.87
C ARG A 11 3.55 13.04 6.94
N ASP A 12 4.81 13.46 7.07
CA ASP A 12 5.94 12.88 6.34
C ASP A 12 6.59 11.77 7.18
N SER A 13 6.56 10.54 6.67
CA SER A 13 7.22 9.39 7.28
C SER A 13 8.73 9.35 7.06
N LYS A 14 9.27 10.25 6.23
CA LYS A 14 10.68 10.31 5.85
C LYS A 14 11.17 9.02 5.19
N GLY A 15 10.25 8.24 4.61
CA GLY A 15 10.53 6.93 4.02
C GLY A 15 11.02 5.88 5.02
N GLN A 16 10.76 6.07 6.32
CA GLN A 16 11.22 5.17 7.39
C GLN A 16 10.05 4.40 7.99
N PRO A 17 10.07 3.04 8.02
CA PRO A 17 8.94 2.25 8.51
C PRO A 17 8.53 2.55 9.96
N GLN A 18 9.49 2.80 10.85
CA GLN A 18 9.22 3.13 12.25
C GLN A 18 8.49 4.48 12.36
N GLU A 19 8.91 5.45 11.57
CA GLU A 19 8.28 6.76 11.53
C GLU A 19 6.89 6.69 10.89
N ALA A 20 6.72 5.92 9.81
CA ALA A 20 5.42 5.64 9.19
C ALA A 20 4.39 5.10 10.19
N ALA A 21 4.77 4.10 10.99
CA ALA A 21 3.90 3.57 12.04
C ALA A 21 3.60 4.59 13.15
N ARG A 22 4.59 5.41 13.53
CA ARG A 22 4.44 6.45 14.55
C ARG A 22 3.46 7.52 14.09
N VAL A 23 3.65 8.08 12.89
CA VAL A 23 2.78 9.13 12.36
C VAL A 23 1.38 8.61 12.02
N ALA A 24 1.24 7.35 11.58
CA ALA A 24 -0.08 6.75 11.38
C ALA A 24 -0.85 6.64 12.70
N ARG A 25 -0.20 6.26 13.81
CA ARG A 25 -0.83 6.27 15.15
C ARG A 25 -1.18 7.68 15.61
N GLU A 26 -0.32 8.66 15.35
CA GLU A 26 -0.56 10.07 15.69
C GLU A 26 -1.78 10.63 14.93
N LEU A 27 -1.87 10.37 13.61
CA LEU A 27 -3.01 10.76 12.78
C LEU A 27 -4.33 10.25 13.35
N VAL A 28 -4.37 8.98 13.78
CA VAL A 28 -5.61 8.37 14.31
C VAL A 28 -5.90 8.82 15.74
N ASN A 29 -4.93 8.68 16.65
CA ASN A 29 -5.17 8.87 18.08
C ASN A 29 -5.13 10.33 18.54
N THR A 30 -4.36 11.17 17.85
CA THR A 30 -4.14 12.58 18.23
C THR A 30 -4.91 13.52 17.32
N ASP A 31 -4.79 13.36 16.01
CA ASP A 31 -5.49 14.22 15.04
C ASP A 31 -6.95 13.78 14.78
N GLY A 32 -7.35 12.60 15.28
CA GLY A 32 -8.72 12.09 15.15
C GLY A 32 -9.09 11.63 13.73
N CYS A 33 -8.11 11.27 12.90
CA CYS A 33 -8.36 10.80 11.54
C CYS A 33 -9.16 9.49 11.53
N GLU A 34 -10.32 9.51 10.90
CA GLU A 34 -11.21 8.34 10.75
C GLU A 34 -10.78 7.38 9.62
N LEU A 35 -9.88 7.84 8.73
CA LEU A 35 -9.42 7.12 7.55
C LEU A 35 -7.95 7.41 7.30
N LEU A 36 -7.18 6.38 6.95
CA LEU A 36 -5.79 6.53 6.48
C LEU A 36 -5.70 6.34 4.96
N ILE A 37 -5.04 7.30 4.31
CA ILE A 37 -4.55 7.17 2.94
C ILE A 37 -3.06 6.91 3.05
N ASP A 38 -2.67 5.65 2.87
CA ASP A 38 -1.27 5.25 2.95
C ASP A 38 -0.57 5.43 1.60
N ALA A 39 0.36 6.37 1.54
CA ALA A 39 1.20 6.64 0.37
C ALA A 39 2.63 6.10 0.53
N GLU A 40 2.88 5.24 1.51
CA GLU A 40 4.21 4.75 1.83
C GLU A 40 4.83 3.88 0.73
N ALA A 41 6.16 3.87 0.72
CA ALA A 41 6.92 2.81 0.06
C ALA A 41 6.60 1.45 0.71
N SER A 42 6.86 0.34 0.00
CA SER A 42 6.42 -1.00 0.41
C SER A 42 6.77 -1.41 1.84
N SER A 43 7.93 -1.00 2.36
CA SER A 43 8.35 -1.28 3.75
C SER A 43 7.56 -0.46 4.78
N GLY A 44 7.30 0.81 4.50
CA GLY A 44 6.45 1.67 5.34
C GLY A 44 5.00 1.21 5.32
N ALA A 45 4.50 0.76 4.18
CA ALA A 45 3.13 0.28 4.04
C ALA A 45 2.83 -0.93 4.93
N PHE A 46 3.76 -1.88 5.09
CA PHE A 46 3.59 -2.97 6.07
C PHE A 46 3.49 -2.44 7.51
N ALA A 47 4.27 -1.42 7.86
CA ALA A 47 4.23 -0.82 9.18
C ALA A 47 2.89 -0.08 9.43
N VAL A 48 2.38 0.64 8.43
CA VAL A 48 1.04 1.27 8.44
C VAL A 48 -0.07 0.21 8.48
N HIS A 49 0.12 -0.92 7.79
CA HIS A 49 -0.85 -2.02 7.76
C HIS A 49 -1.04 -2.63 9.16
N GLU A 50 0.04 -2.81 9.92
CA GLU A 50 -0.05 -3.27 11.31
C GLU A 50 -0.71 -2.21 12.21
N VAL A 51 -0.50 -0.91 11.96
CA VAL A 51 -1.27 0.14 12.65
C VAL A 51 -2.77 -0.01 12.36
N ALA A 52 -3.14 -0.24 11.11
CA ALA A 52 -4.52 -0.42 10.72
C ALA A 52 -5.15 -1.68 11.33
N ARG A 53 -4.37 -2.77 11.45
CA ARG A 53 -4.76 -3.99 12.16
C ARG A 53 -5.02 -3.71 13.64
N ASP A 54 -4.09 -3.03 14.31
CA ASP A 54 -4.12 -2.79 15.75
C ASP A 54 -5.24 -1.82 16.16
N LEU A 55 -5.42 -0.74 15.41
CA LEU A 55 -6.38 0.33 15.73
C LEU A 55 -7.76 0.10 15.12
N GLY A 56 -7.90 -0.83 14.18
CA GLY A 56 -9.15 -1.06 13.46
C GLY A 56 -9.58 0.10 12.54
N VAL A 57 -8.68 1.03 12.22
CA VAL A 57 -8.96 2.18 11.36
C VAL A 57 -8.99 1.76 9.88
N PHE A 58 -9.90 2.33 9.09
CA PHE A 58 -9.96 2.05 7.66
C PHE A 58 -8.72 2.62 6.95
N CYS A 59 -8.05 1.78 6.15
CA CYS A 59 -6.81 2.13 5.47
C CYS A 59 -6.88 1.82 3.98
N VAL A 60 -6.41 2.75 3.14
CA VAL A 60 -6.22 2.52 1.71
C VAL A 60 -4.76 2.71 1.34
N HIS A 61 -4.10 1.63 0.92
CA HIS A 61 -2.75 1.65 0.37
C HIS A 61 -2.79 2.14 -1.09
N THR A 62 -2.10 3.24 -1.37
CA THR A 62 -2.17 3.94 -2.66
C THR A 62 -0.88 3.92 -3.47
N ASN A 63 0.25 3.53 -2.87
CA ASN A 63 1.56 3.53 -3.53
C ASN A 63 2.26 2.16 -3.52
N SER A 64 2.13 1.39 -2.43
CA SER A 64 2.88 0.13 -2.25
C SER A 64 2.52 -1.00 -3.23
N GLU A 65 3.53 -1.47 -3.96
CA GLU A 65 3.38 -2.48 -5.02
C GLU A 65 3.72 -3.91 -4.55
N THR A 66 4.25 -4.11 -3.34
CA THR A 66 4.65 -5.44 -2.89
C THR A 66 3.47 -6.42 -2.91
N SER A 67 3.59 -7.52 -3.67
CA SER A 67 2.46 -8.44 -3.87
C SER A 67 1.96 -9.00 -2.54
N SER A 68 2.89 -9.35 -1.63
CA SER A 68 2.57 -9.96 -0.33
C SER A 68 1.63 -9.12 0.55
N LEU A 69 1.57 -7.79 0.38
CA LEU A 69 0.69 -6.93 1.20
C LEU A 69 -0.80 -7.32 1.08
N THR A 70 -1.25 -7.80 -0.08
CA THR A 70 -2.64 -8.27 -0.25
C THR A 70 -2.76 -9.66 -0.86
N ALA A 71 -1.66 -10.28 -1.27
CA ALA A 71 -1.65 -11.66 -1.77
C ALA A 71 -1.34 -12.69 -0.67
N ASP A 72 -0.67 -12.29 0.43
CA ASP A 72 -0.44 -13.17 1.57
C ASP A 72 -1.68 -13.19 2.49
N PRO A 73 -2.34 -14.34 2.68
CA PRO A 73 -3.50 -14.44 3.57
C PRO A 73 -3.21 -14.04 5.02
N LYS A 74 -1.94 -14.14 5.48
CA LYS A 74 -1.55 -13.71 6.83
C LYS A 74 -1.65 -12.20 7.02
N GLN A 75 -1.50 -11.45 5.93
CA GLN A 75 -1.58 -9.99 5.96
C GLN A 75 -3.03 -9.52 5.99
N HIS A 76 -3.99 -10.31 5.49
CA HIS A 76 -5.38 -9.89 5.36
C HIS A 76 -5.98 -9.27 6.65
N ILE A 77 -6.52 -8.07 6.51
CA ILE A 77 -7.39 -7.39 7.49
C ILE A 77 -8.62 -6.82 6.79
N PRO A 78 -9.82 -6.86 7.42
CA PRO A 78 -11.08 -6.50 6.75
C PRO A 78 -11.23 -5.01 6.44
N ASN A 79 -10.39 -4.17 7.06
CA ASN A 79 -10.44 -2.72 7.02
C ASN A 79 -9.33 -2.09 6.17
N ALA A 80 -8.50 -2.89 5.48
CA ALA A 80 -7.47 -2.38 4.59
C ALA A 80 -7.69 -2.80 3.14
N PHE A 81 -7.59 -1.82 2.25
CA PHE A 81 -7.75 -1.98 0.81
C PHE A 81 -6.54 -1.41 0.10
N ARG A 82 -6.37 -1.78 -1.17
CA ARG A 82 -5.28 -1.28 -2.00
C ARG A 82 -5.80 -0.87 -3.37
N THR A 83 -5.40 0.32 -3.81
CA THR A 83 -5.66 0.83 -5.16
C THR A 83 -4.46 0.68 -6.09
N ALA A 84 -3.25 0.62 -5.53
CA ALA A 84 -2.03 0.40 -6.30
C ALA A 84 -2.00 -1.00 -6.97
N ARG A 85 -1.44 -1.05 -8.19
CA ARG A 85 -1.05 -2.31 -8.83
C ARG A 85 0.01 -3.05 -8.00
N GLN A 86 0.13 -4.35 -8.20
CA GLN A 86 1.13 -5.19 -7.55
C GLN A 86 2.32 -5.44 -8.48
N GLY A 87 3.51 -5.68 -7.94
CA GLY A 87 4.68 -6.07 -8.73
C GLY A 87 4.47 -7.37 -9.52
N VAL A 88 3.56 -8.25 -9.09
CA VAL A 88 3.15 -9.42 -9.90
C VAL A 88 2.41 -9.01 -11.18
N HIS A 89 1.64 -7.91 -11.18
CA HIS A 89 1.01 -7.40 -12.40
C HIS A 89 2.08 -6.97 -13.41
N ASP A 90 3.10 -6.26 -12.94
CA ASP A 90 4.24 -5.85 -13.77
C ASP A 90 5.03 -7.06 -14.29
N SER A 91 5.21 -8.09 -13.45
CA SER A 91 5.88 -9.33 -13.84
C SER A 91 5.11 -10.09 -14.94
N ILE A 92 3.78 -10.15 -14.85
CA ILE A 92 2.94 -10.81 -15.85
C ILE A 92 3.02 -10.07 -17.18
N VAL A 93 2.84 -8.74 -17.17
CA VAL A 93 2.88 -7.92 -18.39
C VAL A 93 4.28 -7.89 -18.99
N GLY A 94 5.30 -7.64 -18.16
CA GLY A 94 6.70 -7.60 -18.56
C GLY A 94 7.19 -8.94 -19.09
N GLY A 95 6.81 -10.04 -18.45
CA GLY A 95 7.10 -11.40 -18.91
C GLY A 95 6.47 -11.70 -20.27
N GLY A 96 5.20 -11.33 -20.47
CA GLY A 96 4.52 -11.47 -21.75
C GLY A 96 5.19 -10.67 -22.88
N TYR A 97 5.55 -9.41 -22.58
CA TYR A 97 6.25 -8.54 -23.53
C TYR A 97 7.64 -9.08 -23.89
N ALA A 98 8.43 -9.50 -22.90
CA ALA A 98 9.75 -10.08 -23.10
C ALA A 98 9.68 -11.38 -23.92
N ALA A 99 8.68 -12.23 -23.67
CA ALA A 99 8.46 -13.45 -24.43
C ALA A 99 8.15 -13.17 -25.91
N ALA A 100 7.33 -12.14 -26.19
CA ALA A 100 7.04 -11.71 -27.55
C ALA A 100 8.31 -11.25 -28.30
N ILE A 101 9.16 -10.46 -27.63
CA ILE A 101 10.46 -10.03 -28.19
C ILE A 101 11.38 -11.22 -28.43
N ALA A 102 11.51 -12.12 -27.46
CA ALA A 102 12.39 -13.28 -27.57
C ALA A 102 12.02 -14.14 -28.77
N LYS A 103 10.71 -14.38 -28.97
CA LYS A 103 10.18 -15.11 -30.13
C LYS A 103 10.48 -14.39 -31.45
N ALA A 104 10.23 -13.09 -31.54
CA ALA A 104 10.45 -12.31 -32.75
C ALA A 104 11.92 -12.23 -33.17
N LYS A 105 12.84 -12.22 -32.19
CA LYS A 105 14.29 -12.15 -32.41
C LYS A 105 14.99 -13.52 -32.46
N GLY A 106 14.25 -14.61 -32.29
CA GLY A 106 14.83 -15.96 -32.23
C GLY A 106 15.81 -16.16 -31.06
N LEU A 107 15.64 -15.40 -29.96
CA LEU A 107 16.51 -15.50 -28.79
C LEU A 107 16.28 -16.84 -28.10
N LYS A 108 17.39 -17.56 -27.85
CA LYS A 108 17.41 -18.83 -27.12
C LYS A 108 18.20 -18.64 -25.83
N ARG A 109 17.98 -19.55 -24.89
CA ARG A 109 18.63 -19.58 -23.58
C ARG A 109 20.15 -19.67 -23.70
#